data_AF-A0A6G1BC75-F1
#
_entry.id   AF-A0A6G1BC75-F1
#
_cell.length_a   1.000
_cell.length_b   1.000
_cell.length_c   1.000
_cell.angle_alpha   90.00
_cell.angle_beta   90.00
_cell.angle_gamma   90.00
#
_symmetry.space_group_name_H-M   'P 1'
#
loop_
_entity.id
_entity.type
_entity.pdbx_description
1 polymer ?
#
loop_
_entity_poly.entity_id
_entity_poly.type
_entity_poly.pdbx_seq_one_letter_code
_entity_poly.pdbx_strand_id
1 'polypeptide(L)'
;MLEVHIPSVGPEAEDPRKSPEKGHMVFRVEVLCRGRRHTVQRRYSEFHALHKRIKKLYKVPDFPSKRLPNWRTRGLEQRRQGLEAYIQGVLYLNQDVPKELLEFLSLRHFSTDPKASSWG
;
A
#
# COMPACT_ATOMS: atom_id res chain seq x y z
N MET A 1 -13.07 2.77 13.31
CA MET A 1 -12.80 1.68 12.37
C MET A 1 -11.71 2.17 11.42
N LEU A 2 -10.68 1.36 11.18
CA LEU A 2 -9.66 1.64 10.18
C LEU A 2 -10.05 0.89 8.91
N GLU A 3 -10.20 1.59 7.80
CA GLU A 3 -10.49 1.00 6.50
C GLU A 3 -9.30 1.23 5.58
N VAL A 4 -8.97 0.25 4.75
CA VAL A 4 -7.87 0.36 3.79
C VAL A 4 -8.37 -0.06 2.42
N HIS A 5 -8.00 0.73 1.42
CA HIS A 5 -8.32 0.55 0.02
C HIS A 5 -7.04 0.77 -0.80
N ILE A 6 -6.94 0.16 -1.96
CA ILE A 6 -5.85 0.38 -2.90
C ILE A 6 -6.48 0.79 -4.22
N PRO A 7 -6.92 2.05 -4.41
CA PRO A 7 -7.66 2.47 -5.60
C PRO A 7 -6.92 2.24 -6.92
N SER A 8 -5.58 2.30 -6.91
CA SER A 8 -4.79 2.24 -8.14
C SER A 8 -3.42 1.60 -7.96
N VAL A 9 -2.94 1.02 -9.06
CA VAL A 9 -1.58 0.56 -9.26
C VAL A 9 -1.09 1.13 -10.59
N GLY A 10 0.10 1.73 -10.59
CA GLY A 10 0.65 2.35 -11.80
C GLY A 10 2.13 2.63 -11.67
N PRO A 11 2.80 3.04 -12.76
CA PRO A 11 4.13 3.63 -12.65
C PRO A 11 4.04 4.82 -11.69
N GLU A 12 5.05 4.98 -10.84
CA GLU A 12 5.20 6.19 -10.03
C GLU A 12 5.11 7.39 -10.99
N ALA A 13 4.06 8.20 -10.84
CA ALA A 13 3.82 9.33 -11.72
C ALA A 13 5.07 10.20 -11.70
N GLU A 14 5.64 10.43 -12.89
CA GLU A 14 6.82 11.24 -13.10
C GLU A 14 6.59 12.61 -12.43
N ASP A 15 7.18 12.82 -11.26
CA ASP A 15 7.34 14.18 -10.75
C ASP A 15 8.25 14.88 -11.76
N PRO A 16 7.83 16.00 -12.38
CA PRO A 16 8.59 16.65 -13.45
C PRO A 16 9.96 17.17 -13.00
N ARG A 17 10.36 17.00 -11.73
CA ARG A 17 11.69 17.36 -11.20
C ARG A 17 12.60 16.16 -10.96
N LYS A 18 12.13 14.91 -11.13
CA LYS A 18 12.98 13.72 -11.01
C LYS A 18 13.18 13.06 -12.37
N SER A 19 14.45 12.91 -12.74
CA SER A 19 14.92 12.31 -13.98
C SER A 19 14.19 11.00 -14.34
N PRO A 20 14.02 10.70 -15.64
CA PRO A 20 13.30 9.53 -16.16
C PRO A 20 14.14 8.26 -15.98
N GLU A 21 14.40 7.86 -14.74
CA GLU A 21 15.20 6.68 -14.43
C GLU A 21 14.31 5.63 -13.75
N LYS A 22 13.61 4.88 -14.61
CA LYS A 22 12.91 3.63 -14.31
C LYS A 22 11.72 3.80 -13.37
N GLY A 23 10.57 4.17 -13.94
CA GLY A 23 9.27 4.18 -13.25
C GLY A 23 8.96 2.83 -12.61
N HIS A 24 9.16 2.72 -11.30
CA HIS A 24 8.78 1.53 -10.56
C HIS A 24 7.26 1.51 -10.40
N MET A 25 6.65 0.32 -10.50
CA MET A 25 5.23 0.14 -10.22
C MET A 25 4.96 0.36 -8.73
N VAL A 26 4.11 1.34 -8.42
CA VAL A 26 3.67 1.67 -7.06
C VAL A 26 2.19 1.40 -6.90
N PHE A 27 1.81 0.95 -5.71
CA PHE A 27 0.44 0.74 -5.30
C PHE A 27 0.05 1.92 -4.42
N ARG A 28 -1.01 2.63 -4.81
CA ARG A 28 -1.57 3.74 -4.04
C ARG A 28 -2.54 3.14 -3.02
N VAL A 29 -2.18 3.19 -1.75
CA VAL A 29 -2.97 2.69 -0.62
C VAL A 29 -3.66 3.87 0.05
N GLU A 30 -4.98 3.87 0.06
CA GLU A 30 -5.81 4.78 0.81
C GLU A 30 -6.22 4.15 2.15
N VAL A 31 -6.05 4.89 3.24
CA VAL A 31 -6.37 4.47 4.60
C VAL A 31 -7.36 5.48 5.18
N LEU A 32 -8.55 5.03 5.54
CA LEU A 32 -9.54 5.84 6.22
C LEU A 32 -9.53 5.50 7.72
N CYS A 33 -9.08 6.43 8.54
CA CYS A 33 -9.06 6.30 9.99
C CYS A 33 -10.00 7.34 10.60
N ARG A 34 -11.13 6.92 11.18
CA ARG A 34 -12.07 7.82 11.89
C ARG A 34 -12.45 9.07 11.07
N GLY A 35 -12.74 8.90 9.78
CA GLY A 35 -13.08 9.99 8.85
C GLY A 35 -11.89 10.73 8.26
N ARG A 36 -10.65 10.45 8.69
CA ARG A 36 -9.44 10.99 8.08
C ARG A 36 -8.91 10.05 7.01
N ARG A 37 -8.91 10.51 5.78
CA ARG A 37 -8.36 9.76 4.63
C ARG A 37 -6.87 10.09 4.46
N HIS A 38 -6.07 9.05 4.41
CA HIS A 38 -4.65 9.11 4.13
C HIS A 38 -4.37 8.36 2.84
N THR A 39 -3.43 8.83 2.05
CA THR A 39 -2.99 8.16 0.84
C THR A 39 -1.49 7.98 0.91
N VAL A 40 -1.02 6.75 0.70
CA VAL A 40 0.40 6.44 0.66
C VAL A 40 0.72 5.62 -0.59
N GLN A 41 1.88 5.85 -1.17
CA GLN A 41 2.37 5.05 -2.29
C GLN A 41 3.40 4.05 -1.77
N ARG A 42 3.20 2.77 -2.08
CA ARG A 42 4.09 1.70 -1.62
C ARG A 42 4.45 0.77 -2.77
N ARG A 43 5.71 0.32 -2.79
CA ARG A 43 6.20 -0.68 -3.76
C ARG A 43 5.87 -2.09 -3.25
N TYR A 44 5.69 -3.05 -4.16
CA TYR A 44 5.40 -4.45 -3.79
C TYR A 44 6.42 -5.04 -2.80
N SER A 45 7.70 -4.72 -2.96
CA SER A 45 8.77 -5.15 -2.05
C SER A 45 8.53 -4.71 -0.60
N GLU A 46 7.95 -3.52 -0.41
CA GLU A 46 7.63 -2.97 0.90
C GLU A 46 6.50 -3.76 1.56
N PHE A 47 5.43 -4.09 0.81
CA PHE A 47 4.35 -4.94 1.33
C PHE A 47 4.88 -6.31 1.76
N HIS A 48 5.79 -6.89 0.97
CA HIS A 48 6.39 -8.17 1.29
C HIS A 48 7.29 -8.10 2.54
N ALA A 49 8.04 -7.00 2.70
CA ALA A 49 8.83 -6.76 3.91
C ALA A 49 7.93 -6.62 5.15
N LEU A 50 6.86 -5.82 5.06
CA LEU A 50 5.85 -5.71 6.10
C LEU A 50 5.28 -7.08 6.46
N HIS A 51 4.77 -7.82 5.47
CA HIS A 51 4.21 -9.17 5.67
C HIS A 51 5.18 -10.07 6.43
N LYS A 52 6.47 -10.08 6.04
CA LYS A 52 7.50 -10.90 6.71
C LYS A 52 7.70 -10.52 8.18
N ARG A 53 7.49 -9.25 8.55
CA ARG A 53 7.57 -8.77 9.94
C ARG A 53 6.31 -9.12 10.73
N ILE A 54 5.13 -8.76 10.22
CA ILE A 54 3.87 -8.97 10.95
C ILE A 54 3.44 -10.43 11.02
N LYS A 55 3.78 -11.27 10.03
CA LYS A 55 3.42 -12.70 10.06
C LYS A 55 4.02 -13.48 11.22
N LYS A 56 5.10 -12.97 11.81
CA LYS A 56 5.78 -13.60 12.97
C LYS A 56 5.11 -13.25 14.29
N LEU A 57 4.40 -12.12 14.33
CA LEU A 57 3.91 -11.49 15.56
C LEU A 57 2.37 -11.50 15.64
N TYR A 58 1.69 -11.51 14.49
CA TYR A 58 0.26 -11.30 14.35
C TYR A 58 -0.37 -12.33 13.41
N LYS A 59 -1.70 -12.49 13.50
CA LYS A 59 -2.45 -13.31 12.55
C LYS A 59 -2.54 -12.58 11.22
N VAL A 60 -1.99 -13.15 10.17
CA VAL A 60 -2.02 -12.55 8.83
C VAL A 60 -2.66 -13.53 7.84
N PRO A 61 -3.45 -13.03 6.87
CA PRO A 61 -3.99 -13.86 5.80
C PRO A 61 -2.89 -14.24 4.79
N ASP A 62 -3.24 -15.07 3.79
CA ASP A 62 -2.31 -15.47 2.74
C ASP A 62 -1.87 -14.25 1.92
N PHE A 63 -0.57 -14.16 1.61
CA PHE A 63 -0.01 -13.01 0.91
C PHE A 63 0.01 -13.24 -0.60
N PRO A 64 -0.55 -12.33 -1.42
CA PRO A 64 -0.60 -12.50 -2.87
C PRO A 64 0.81 -12.57 -3.47
N SER A 65 1.23 -13.78 -3.83
CA SER A 65 2.61 -14.08 -4.23
C SER A 65 2.90 -13.75 -5.71
N LYS A 66 4.18 -13.82 -6.08
CA LYS A 66 4.71 -13.40 -7.40
C LYS A 66 4.34 -14.29 -8.59
N ARG A 67 3.79 -15.48 -8.35
CA ARG A 67 3.56 -16.54 -9.36
C ARG A 67 2.29 -16.33 -10.20
N LEU A 68 2.08 -15.14 -10.75
CA LEU A 68 1.03 -14.92 -11.75
C LEU A 68 1.68 -14.80 -13.14
N PRO A 69 1.40 -15.74 -14.07
CA PRO A 69 2.07 -15.81 -15.38
C PRO A 69 1.82 -14.58 -16.28
N ASN A 70 0.76 -13.80 -16.04
CA ASN A 70 0.31 -12.71 -16.92
C ASN A 70 0.50 -11.31 -16.29
N TRP A 71 1.71 -11.03 -15.82
CA TRP A 71 2.03 -9.86 -14.99
C TRP A 71 1.97 -8.49 -15.70
N ARG A 72 1.99 -8.43 -17.03
CA ARG A 72 2.13 -7.17 -17.77
C ARG A 72 0.92 -6.22 -17.69
N THR A 73 -0.28 -6.72 -17.38
CA THR A 73 -1.49 -5.86 -17.27
C THR A 73 -2.54 -6.47 -16.34
N ARG A 74 -3.10 -7.64 -16.68
CA ARG A 74 -4.20 -8.25 -15.89
C ARG A 74 -3.77 -8.72 -14.49
N GLY A 75 -2.52 -9.13 -14.34
CA GLY A 75 -1.96 -9.56 -13.05
C GLY A 75 -1.73 -8.42 -12.04
N LEU A 76 -1.62 -7.16 -12.49
CA LEU A 76 -1.37 -6.02 -11.60
C LEU A 76 -2.63 -5.63 -10.82
N GLU A 77 -3.78 -5.52 -11.48
CA GLU A 77 -5.06 -5.29 -10.81
C GLU A 77 -5.44 -6.44 -9.87
N GLN A 78 -5.21 -7.68 -10.29
CA GLN A 78 -5.42 -8.83 -9.41
C GLN A 78 -4.55 -8.73 -8.15
N ARG A 79 -3.29 -8.30 -8.29
CA ARG A 79 -2.39 -8.07 -7.17
C ARG A 79 -2.82 -6.85 -6.34
N ARG A 80 -3.32 -5.78 -6.95
CA ARG A 80 -3.89 -4.62 -6.26
C ARG A 80 -5.01 -5.07 -5.32
N GLN A 81 -5.98 -5.81 -5.85
CA GLN A 81 -7.08 -6.38 -5.09
C GLN A 81 -6.58 -7.37 -4.03
N GLY A 82 -5.61 -8.22 -4.35
CA GLY A 82 -5.03 -9.16 -3.39
C GLY A 82 -4.31 -8.47 -2.23
N LEU A 83 -3.58 -7.38 -2.51
CA LEU A 83 -2.88 -6.60 -1.47
C LEU A 83 -3.88 -5.81 -0.61
N GLU A 84 -4.94 -5.29 -1.23
CA GLU A 84 -6.06 -4.63 -0.56
C GLU A 84 -6.74 -5.60 0.41
N ALA A 85 -7.17 -6.76 -0.10
CA ALA A 85 -7.77 -7.83 0.70
C ALA A 85 -6.81 -8.35 1.78
N TYR A 86 -5.50 -8.41 1.51
CA TYR A 86 -4.50 -8.79 2.50
C TYR A 86 -4.47 -7.80 3.66
N ILE A 87 -4.36 -6.50 3.41
CA ILE A 87 -4.33 -5.49 4.49
C ILE A 87 -5.66 -5.46 5.23
N GLN A 88 -6.78 -5.46 4.51
CA GLN A 88 -8.11 -5.53 5.11
C GLN A 88 -8.28 -6.78 5.98
N GLY A 89 -7.79 -7.93 5.51
CA GLY A 89 -7.82 -9.18 6.27
C GLY A 89 -6.93 -9.13 7.51
N VAL A 90 -5.75 -8.50 7.47
CA VAL A 90 -4.94 -8.24 8.68
C VAL A 90 -5.73 -7.40 9.68
N LEU A 91 -6.40 -6.34 9.23
CA LEU A 91 -7.19 -5.47 10.10
C LEU A 91 -8.44 -6.15 10.66
N TYR A 92 -9.04 -7.06 9.90
CA TYR A 92 -10.19 -7.84 10.34
C TYR A 92 -9.80 -8.92 11.34
N LEU A 93 -8.67 -9.59 11.11
CA LEU A 93 -8.18 -10.67 11.97
C LEU A 93 -7.55 -10.19 13.28
N ASN A 94 -7.04 -8.95 13.31
CA ASN A 94 -6.42 -8.38 14.49
C ASN A 94 -7.30 -7.27 15.04
N GLN A 95 -7.74 -7.44 16.29
CA GLN A 95 -8.54 -6.44 17.00
C GLN A 95 -7.79 -5.10 17.18
N ASP A 96 -6.46 -5.17 17.26
CA ASP A 96 -5.57 -4.00 17.28
C ASP A 96 -4.71 -3.95 16.02
N VAL A 97 -4.49 -2.74 15.49
CA VAL A 97 -3.75 -2.54 14.25
C VAL A 97 -2.25 -2.70 14.52
N PRO A 98 -1.55 -3.64 13.87
CA PRO A 98 -0.15 -3.86 14.15
C PRO A 98 0.68 -2.60 13.92
N LYS A 99 1.57 -2.27 14.86
CA LYS A 99 2.40 -1.05 14.82
C LYS A 99 3.23 -0.95 13.54
N GLU A 100 3.72 -2.08 13.04
CA GLU A 100 4.44 -2.16 11.76
C GLU A 100 3.56 -1.76 10.58
N LEU A 101 2.27 -2.13 10.58
CA LEU A 101 1.32 -1.72 9.54
C LEU A 101 1.04 -0.21 9.65
N LEU A 102 0.90 0.35 10.86
CA LEU A 102 0.77 1.80 11.05
C LEU A 102 2.00 2.55 10.51
N GLU A 103 3.20 2.04 10.77
CA GLU A 103 4.45 2.61 10.26
C GLU A 103 4.54 2.50 8.73
N PHE A 104 4.19 1.35 8.17
CA PHE A 104 4.10 1.14 6.73
C PHE A 104 3.06 2.05 6.07
N LEU A 105 1.94 2.34 6.73
CA LEU A 105 0.94 3.29 6.25
C LEU A 105 1.36 4.76 6.49
N SER A 106 2.61 5.01 6.92
CA SER A 106 3.13 6.33 7.32
C SER A 106 2.23 7.06 8.31
N LEU A 107 1.42 6.36 9.10
CA LEU A 107 0.55 6.97 10.11
C LEU A 107 1.35 7.52 11.30
N ARG A 108 2.63 7.12 11.45
CA ARG A 108 3.59 7.68 12.43
C ARG A 108 4.41 8.86 11.92
N HIS A 109 4.73 8.89 10.64
CA HIS A 109 5.48 9.99 10.03
C HIS A 109 4.49 10.85 9.25
N PHE A 110 3.89 11.82 9.95
CA PHE A 110 3.36 13.02 9.33
C PHE A 110 4.53 13.83 8.73
N SER A 111 5.26 13.25 7.78
CA SER A 111 5.89 14.04 6.75
C SER A 111 4.75 14.49 5.86
N THR A 112 4.18 15.64 6.23
CA THR A 112 3.75 16.64 5.25
C THR A 112 4.70 16.52 4.06
N ASP A 113 4.26 15.89 2.98
CA ASP A 113 4.69 16.34 1.68
C ASP A 113 3.73 17.49 1.35
N PRO A 114 4.18 18.76 1.45
CA PRO A 114 3.37 19.89 1.07
C PRO A 114 3.45 20.02 -0.44
N LYS A 115 2.98 19.04 -1.22
CA LYS A 115 2.92 19.21 -2.68
C LYS A 115 2.00 18.24 -3.43
N ALA A 116 0.72 18.23 -3.08
CA ALA A 116 -0.30 17.78 -4.04
C ALA A 116 -1.62 18.55 -3.89
N SER A 117 -1.52 19.87 -3.85
CA SER A 117 -2.66 20.77 -4.06
C SER A 117 -2.18 22.02 -4.78
N SER A 118 -2.18 21.99 -6.10
CA SER A 118 -2.31 23.20 -6.90
C SER A 118 -2.91 22.81 -8.23
N TRP A 119 -4.25 22.84 -8.27
CA TRP A 119 -4.95 23.22 -9.49
C TRP A 119 -4.91 24.75 -9.53
N GLY A 120 -4.44 25.28 -10.65
CA GLY A 120 -4.46 26.69 -11.02
C GLY A 120 -4.45 26.75 -12.53
#